data_AF-A0A821JUT2-F1
#
_entry.id   AF-A0A821JUT2-F1
#
_cell.length_a   1.000
_cell.length_b   1.000
_cell.length_c   1.000
_cell.angle_alpha   90.00
_cell.angle_beta   90.00
_cell.angle_gamma   90.00
#
_symmetry.space_group_name_H-M   'P 1'
#
loop_
_entity.id
_entity.type
_entity.pdbx_description
1 polymer ?
#
loop_
_entity_poly.entity_id
_entity_poly.type
_entity_poly.pdbx_seq_one_letter_code
_entity_poly.pdbx_strand_id
1 'polypeptide(L)'
;KIGSKSYHSGINHSEETSIKNMLKMAKVLFGLHFVDHPPTHRRSTWRKLVSSQRKKAIMACFRMAPLHSVTRHRAMNMFLRAYRELWLEAEEDIRARLIEDLCVSYFYRLFFFEQTVARNLRKG
;
A
#
# COMPACT_ATOMS: atom_id res chain seq x y z
N LYS A 1 -55.45 27.58 69.78
CA LYS A 1 -54.94 28.11 68.49
C LYS A 1 -54.41 26.95 67.67
N ILE A 2 -55.24 26.43 66.76
CA ILE A 2 -54.94 25.28 65.90
C ILE A 2 -54.37 25.84 64.60
N GLY A 3 -53.12 25.47 64.30
CA GLY A 3 -52.43 25.85 63.06
C GLY A 3 -52.99 25.08 61.87
N SER A 4 -53.47 25.82 60.88
CA SER A 4 -53.86 25.33 59.57
C SER A 4 -52.63 24.83 58.80
N LYS A 5 -52.45 23.51 58.73
CA LYS A 5 -51.55 22.87 57.76
C LYS A 5 -52.22 22.91 56.39
N SER A 6 -51.73 23.79 55.50
CA SER A 6 -52.09 23.74 54.08
C SER A 6 -51.57 22.45 53.48
N TYR A 7 -52.49 21.57 53.07
CA TYR A 7 -52.19 20.44 52.22
C TYR A 7 -51.69 20.95 50.88
N HIS A 8 -50.51 20.47 50.48
CA HIS A 8 -49.91 20.76 49.18
C HIS A 8 -50.89 20.32 48.08
N SER A 9 -51.24 21.29 47.23
CA SER A 9 -52.10 21.16 46.07
C SER A 9 -51.72 19.95 45.22
N GLY A 10 -52.70 19.07 45.00
CA GLY A 10 -52.60 17.93 44.11
C GLY A 10 -52.13 18.34 42.72
N ILE A 11 -50.99 17.80 42.31
CA ILE A 11 -50.54 17.85 40.93
C ILE A 11 -51.45 16.87 40.17
N ASN A 12 -52.49 17.39 39.54
CA ASN A 12 -53.23 16.67 38.50
C ASN A 12 -52.32 16.53 37.28
N HIS A 13 -51.38 15.59 37.34
CA HIS A 13 -50.54 15.25 36.22
C HIS A 13 -51.40 14.44 35.25
N SER A 14 -51.88 15.08 34.18
CA SER A 14 -52.62 14.40 33.11
C SER A 14 -51.84 13.14 32.69
N GLU A 15 -52.53 12.01 32.59
CA GLU A 15 -51.94 10.71 32.24
C GLU A 15 -51.06 10.81 30.98
N GLU A 16 -51.46 11.66 30.04
CA GLU A 16 -50.66 11.95 28.84
C GLU A 16 -49.28 12.52 29.14
N THR A 17 -49.16 13.41 30.12
CA THR A 17 -47.88 14.04 30.47
C THR A 17 -46.98 13.06 31.22
N SER A 18 -47.57 12.13 32.00
CA SER A 18 -46.85 10.98 32.57
C SER A 18 -46.28 10.06 31.49
N ILE A 19 -47.11 9.70 30.51
CA ILE A 19 -46.72 8.86 29.37
C ILE A 19 -45.62 9.53 28.52
N LYS A 20 -45.75 10.84 28.25
CA LYS A 20 -44.73 11.63 27.54
C LYS A 20 -43.39 11.64 28.28
N ASN A 21 -43.41 11.75 29.61
CA ASN A 21 -42.20 11.73 30.42
C ASN A 21 -41.55 10.34 30.44
N MET A 22 -42.33 9.27 30.55
CA MET A 22 -41.84 7.90 30.40
C MET A 22 -41.18 7.67 29.04
N LEU A 23 -41.82 8.12 27.94
CA LEU A 23 -41.25 8.04 26.60
C LEU A 23 -39.95 8.84 26.46
N LYS A 24 -39.85 10.02 27.08
CA LYS A 24 -38.60 10.81 27.10
C LYS A 24 -37.49 10.03 27.81
N MET A 25 -37.76 9.49 29.00
CA MET A 25 -36.78 8.70 29.73
C MET A 25 -36.38 7.44 28.94
N ALA A 26 -37.34 6.73 28.34
CA ALA A 26 -37.08 5.57 27.49
C ALA A 26 -36.20 5.92 26.28
N LYS A 27 -36.44 7.06 25.63
CA LYS A 27 -35.59 7.56 24.52
C LYS A 27 -34.17 7.88 24.98
N VAL A 28 -34.02 8.51 26.14
CA VAL A 28 -32.70 8.81 26.72
C VAL A 28 -31.96 7.51 27.05
N LEU A 29 -32.62 6.55 27.69
CA LEU A 29 -32.06 5.25 28.04
C LEU A 29 -31.66 4.45 26.79
N PHE A 30 -32.50 4.48 25.75
CA PHE A 30 -32.18 3.91 24.44
C PHE A 30 -30.98 4.61 23.82
N GLY A 31 -30.92 5.94 23.83
CA GLY A 31 -29.76 6.69 23.34
C GLY A 31 -28.46 6.31 24.06
N LEU A 32 -28.50 6.24 25.40
CA LEU A 32 -27.37 5.85 26.25
C LEU A 32 -26.88 4.44 25.91
N HIS A 33 -27.81 3.51 25.72
CA HIS A 33 -27.47 2.13 25.34
C HIS A 33 -26.65 2.07 24.05
N PHE A 34 -26.91 2.91 23.03
CA PHE A 34 -26.12 2.93 21.79
C PHE A 34 -24.76 3.65 21.92
N VAL A 35 -24.61 4.50 22.94
CA VAL A 35 -23.33 5.11 23.31
C VAL A 35 -22.44 4.07 23.97
N ASP A 36 -22.96 3.36 24.97
CA ASP A 36 -22.24 2.33 25.72
C ASP A 36 -22.03 1.04 24.92
N HIS A 37 -23.03 0.67 24.10
CA HIS A 37 -23.04 -0.51 23.23
C HIS A 37 -23.04 -0.09 21.78
N PRO A 38 -21.90 0.41 21.31
CA PRO A 38 -21.73 0.85 19.95
C PRO A 38 -22.07 -0.26 18.93
N PRO A 39 -23.00 -0.04 17.98
CA PRO A 39 -23.29 -1.05 16.94
C PRO A 39 -22.04 -1.31 16.10
N THR A 40 -21.47 -2.51 16.23
CA THR A 40 -20.19 -2.87 15.62
C THR A 40 -20.28 -2.96 14.09
N HIS A 41 -21.47 -3.23 13.53
CA HIS A 41 -21.63 -3.52 12.10
C HIS A 41 -21.58 -2.29 11.16
N ARG A 42 -21.90 -1.06 11.62
CA ARG A 42 -21.98 0.14 10.74
C ARG A 42 -20.90 1.19 10.94
N ARG A 43 -20.05 1.04 11.96
CA ARG A 43 -19.08 2.09 12.36
C ARG A 43 -17.90 2.28 11.43
N SER A 44 -17.68 1.36 10.50
CA SER A 44 -16.39 1.19 9.87
C SER A 44 -16.34 1.65 8.41
N THR A 45 -17.47 1.67 7.69
CA THR A 45 -17.45 1.91 6.24
C THR A 45 -17.38 3.41 5.92
N TRP A 46 -18.13 4.25 6.64
CA TRP A 46 -18.22 5.69 6.37
C TRP A 46 -17.10 6.55 6.98
N ARG A 47 -16.19 5.94 7.76
CA ARG A 47 -15.12 6.67 8.48
C ARG A 47 -13.69 6.22 8.15
N LYS A 48 -13.51 5.25 7.25
CA LYS A 48 -12.17 4.75 6.86
C LYS A 48 -11.66 5.50 5.64
N LEU A 49 -10.90 6.57 5.87
CA LEU A 49 -10.18 7.30 4.82
C LEU A 49 -9.00 6.51 4.23
N VAL A 50 -8.51 5.52 4.98
CA VAL A 50 -7.35 4.69 4.60
C VAL A 50 -7.69 3.22 4.83
N SER A 51 -7.47 2.41 3.80
CA SER A 51 -7.67 0.96 3.85
C SER A 51 -6.76 0.31 4.90
N SER A 52 -7.16 -0.85 5.40
CA SER A 52 -6.34 -1.63 6.35
C SER A 52 -4.95 -1.94 5.77
N GLN A 53 -4.90 -2.27 4.47
CA GLN A 53 -3.65 -2.57 3.76
C GLN A 53 -2.68 -1.39 3.77
N ARG A 54 -3.16 -0.18 3.47
CA ARG A 54 -2.31 1.03 3.49
C ARG A 54 -1.77 1.32 4.89
N LYS A 55 -2.61 1.19 5.93
CA LYS A 55 -2.17 1.33 7.32
C LYS A 55 -1.07 0.30 7.65
N LYS A 56 -1.24 -0.96 7.25
CA LYS A 56 -0.26 -2.02 7.50
C LYS A 56 1.07 -1.75 6.79
N ALA A 57 1.03 -1.28 5.54
CA ALA A 57 2.22 -0.90 4.78
C ALA A 57 2.99 0.25 5.46
N ILE A 58 2.28 1.31 5.87
CA ILE A 58 2.86 2.44 6.58
C ILE A 58 3.53 1.98 7.90
N MET A 59 2.86 1.15 8.68
CA MET A 59 3.42 0.61 9.93
C MET A 59 4.63 -0.31 9.71
N ALA A 60 4.74 -0.96 8.54
CA ALA A 60 5.91 -1.73 8.16
C ALA A 60 7.09 -0.82 7.75
N CYS A 61 6.82 0.27 7.03
CA CYS A 61 7.81 1.30 6.76
C CYS A 61 8.38 1.88 8.05
N PHE A 62 7.55 2.23 9.03
CA PHE A 62 8.07 2.73 10.32
C PHE A 62 8.91 1.70 11.11
N ARG A 63 8.77 0.40 10.80
CA ARG A 63 9.53 -0.69 11.44
C ARG A 63 10.80 -1.07 10.67
N MET A 64 11.15 -0.34 9.61
CA MET A 64 12.32 -0.66 8.83
C MET A 64 13.60 -0.42 9.64
N ALA A 65 14.52 -1.40 9.60
CA ALA A 65 15.80 -1.33 10.27
C ALA A 65 16.82 -0.59 9.38
N PRO A 66 17.71 0.24 9.96
CA PRO A 66 18.73 0.94 9.18
C PRO A 66 19.79 -0.05 8.65
N LEU A 67 20.41 0.28 7.52
CA LEU A 67 21.28 -0.67 6.79
C LEU A 67 22.48 -1.18 7.61
N HIS A 68 23.05 -0.34 8.48
CA HIS A 68 24.19 -0.73 9.34
C HIS A 68 23.83 -1.79 10.39
N SER A 69 22.55 -1.96 10.70
CA SER A 69 22.05 -2.97 11.65
C SER A 69 21.78 -4.32 10.99
N VAL A 70 21.83 -4.39 9.66
CA VAL A 70 21.55 -5.60 8.89
C VAL A 70 22.77 -6.53 8.92
N THR A 71 22.55 -7.83 9.01
CA THR A 71 23.61 -8.83 8.96
C THR A 71 24.39 -8.73 7.64
N ARG A 72 25.72 -8.87 7.70
CA ARG A 72 26.63 -8.69 6.54
C ARG A 72 26.19 -9.48 5.31
N HIS A 73 25.84 -10.76 5.48
CA HIS A 73 25.41 -11.62 4.36
C HIS A 73 24.13 -11.10 3.69
N ARG A 74 23.18 -10.55 4.46
CA ARG A 74 21.92 -10.03 3.93
C ARG A 74 22.14 -8.73 3.18
N ALA A 75 23.01 -7.86 3.71
CA ALA A 75 23.45 -6.65 3.03
C ALA A 75 24.18 -7.00 1.70
N MET A 76 25.06 -8.01 1.70
CA MET A 76 25.72 -8.50 0.49
C MET A 76 24.72 -9.00 -0.56
N ASN A 77 23.73 -9.79 -0.15
CA ASN A 77 22.71 -10.29 -1.08
C ASN A 77 21.86 -9.15 -1.70
N MET A 78 21.54 -8.11 -0.92
CA MET A 78 20.88 -6.91 -1.44
C MET A 78 21.78 -6.17 -2.42
N PHE A 79 23.06 -6.00 -2.06
CA PHE A 79 24.04 -5.31 -2.89
C PHE A 79 24.27 -6.01 -4.23
N LEU A 80 24.50 -7.34 -4.24
CA LEU A 80 24.75 -8.09 -5.47
C LEU A 80 23.60 -8.01 -6.47
N ARG A 81 22.35 -8.05 -5.97
CA ARG A 81 21.17 -7.86 -6.83
C ARG A 81 21.13 -6.46 -7.43
N ALA A 82 21.28 -5.44 -6.59
CA ALA A 82 21.25 -4.05 -7.05
C ALA A 82 22.40 -3.75 -8.03
N TYR A 83 23.59 -4.30 -7.78
CA TYR A 83 24.75 -4.15 -8.67
C TYR A 83 24.48 -4.77 -10.04
N ARG A 84 23.88 -5.96 -10.10
CA ARG A 84 23.51 -6.56 -11.37
C ARG A 84 22.49 -5.72 -12.14
N GLU A 85 21.40 -5.35 -11.49
CA GLU A 85 20.27 -4.67 -12.13
C GLU A 85 20.58 -3.22 -12.52
N LEU A 86 21.39 -2.50 -11.72
CA LEU A 86 21.69 -1.08 -11.97
C LEU A 86 22.96 -0.84 -12.78
N TRP A 87 23.94 -1.75 -12.71
CA TRP A 87 25.24 -1.56 -13.36
C TRP A 87 25.49 -2.58 -14.47
N LEU A 88 25.44 -3.87 -14.16
CA LEU A 88 25.81 -4.90 -15.14
C LEU A 88 24.81 -5.01 -16.30
N GLU A 89 23.53 -4.80 -16.05
CA GLU A 89 22.50 -4.79 -17.12
C GLU A 89 22.52 -3.52 -17.96
N ALA A 90 23.05 -2.41 -17.42
CA ALA A 90 23.18 -1.15 -18.15
C ALA A 90 24.44 -1.11 -19.02
N GLU A 91 25.42 -1.97 -18.74
CA GLU A 91 26.64 -2.10 -19.52
C GLU A 91 26.34 -2.85 -20.84
N GLU A 92 26.87 -2.34 -21.96
CA GLU A 92 26.62 -2.92 -23.29
C GLU A 92 27.05 -4.40 -23.33
N ASP A 93 26.21 -5.27 -23.90
CA ASP A 93 26.50 -6.70 -23.96
C ASP A 93 27.73 -6.92 -24.84
N ILE A 94 28.85 -7.26 -24.19
CA ILE A 94 30.14 -7.57 -24.82
C ILE A 94 29.98 -8.64 -25.92
N ARG A 95 28.96 -9.50 -25.84
CA ARG A 95 28.65 -10.48 -26.87
C ARG A 95 28.16 -9.86 -28.18
N ALA A 96 27.45 -8.73 -28.13
CA ALA A 96 27.04 -8.00 -29.33
C ALA A 96 28.26 -7.49 -30.10
N ARG A 97 29.26 -6.99 -29.37
CA ARG A 97 30.55 -6.56 -29.95
C ARG A 97 31.30 -7.71 -30.62
N LEU A 98 31.31 -8.89 -29.99
CA LEU A 98 31.94 -10.08 -30.57
C LEU A 98 31.28 -10.53 -31.89
N ILE A 99 29.94 -10.46 -31.96
CA ILE A 99 29.21 -10.81 -33.19
C ILE A 99 29.53 -9.82 -34.30
N GLU A 100 29.58 -8.52 -33.99
CA GLU A 100 29.98 -7.47 -34.94
C GLU A 100 31.37 -7.76 -35.50
N ASP A 101 32.37 -7.99 -34.63
CA ASP A 101 33.75 -8.24 -35.04
C ASP A 101 33.89 -9.52 -35.90
N LEU A 102 33.14 -10.58 -35.56
CA LEU A 102 33.10 -11.80 -36.35
C LEU A 102 32.47 -11.54 -37.72
N CYS A 103 31.28 -10.92 -37.78
CA CYS A 103 30.59 -10.61 -39.03
C CYS A 103 31.46 -9.74 -39.95
N VAL A 104 32.13 -8.73 -39.39
CA VAL A 104 33.06 -7.86 -40.12
C VAL A 104 34.23 -8.67 -40.68
N SER A 105 34.84 -9.54 -39.88
CA SER A 105 35.94 -10.42 -40.32
C SER A 105 35.53 -11.36 -41.46
N TYR A 106 34.38 -12.03 -41.33
CA TYR A 106 33.85 -12.90 -42.39
C TYR A 106 33.54 -12.11 -43.67
N PHE A 107 32.97 -10.90 -43.54
CA PHE A 107 32.64 -10.06 -44.68
C PHE A 107 33.89 -9.62 -45.45
N TYR A 108 34.93 -9.13 -44.76
CA TYR A 108 36.20 -8.79 -45.40
C TYR A 108 36.83 -10.00 -46.08
N ARG A 109 36.81 -11.17 -45.42
CA ARG A 109 37.38 -12.40 -45.98
C ARG A 109 36.66 -12.85 -47.25
N LEU A 110 35.32 -12.80 -47.26
CA LEU A 110 34.52 -13.12 -48.44
C LEU A 110 34.74 -12.10 -49.56
N PHE A 111 34.80 -10.80 -49.24
CA PHE A 111 35.06 -9.75 -50.22
C PHE A 111 36.45 -9.90 -50.87
N PHE A 112 37.49 -10.22 -50.09
CA PHE A 112 38.82 -10.50 -50.62
C PHE A 112 38.84 -11.77 -51.48
N PHE A 113 38.11 -12.81 -51.08
CA PHE A 113 37.98 -14.04 -51.86
C PHE A 113 37.30 -13.77 -53.21
N GLU A 114 36.16 -13.07 -53.22
CA GLU A 114 35.45 -12.64 -54.43
C GLU A 114 36.35 -11.80 -55.35
N GLN A 115 37.05 -10.79 -54.82
CA GLN A 115 37.99 -10.02 -55.63
C GLN A 115 39.11 -10.87 -56.24
N THR A 116 39.59 -11.89 -55.52
CA THR A 116 40.63 -12.79 -56.01
C THR A 116 40.11 -13.68 -57.13
N VAL A 117 38.92 -14.26 -56.95
CA VAL A 117 38.23 -15.06 -57.97
C VAL A 117 37.92 -14.22 -59.21
N ALA A 118 37.36 -13.01 -59.04
CA ALA A 118 37.05 -12.09 -60.14
C ALA A 118 38.28 -11.55 -60.89
N ARG A 119 39.46 -11.52 -60.24
CA ARG A 119 40.74 -11.22 -60.90
C ARG A 119 41.28 -12.41 -61.69
N ASN A 120 41.13 -13.63 -61.19
CA ASN A 120 41.57 -14.83 -61.88
C ASN A 120 40.70 -15.13 -63.12
N LEU A 121 39.39 -14.89 -63.05
CA LEU A 121 38.47 -15.04 -64.20
C LEU A 121 38.70 -14.02 -65.32
N ARG A 122 39.33 -12.87 -65.03
CA ARG A 122 39.66 -11.84 -66.03
C ARG A 122 41.00 -12.08 -66.74
N LYS A 123 41.78 -13.05 -66.28
CA LYS A 123 43.12 -13.39 -66.80
C LYS A 123 43.15 -14.70 -67.61
N GLY A 124 42.04 -15.43 -67.67
CA GLY A 124 41.82 -16.53 -68.60
C GLY A 124 40.98 -16.07 -69.77
#